data_AF-A0AA51P5Y4-F1
#
_entry.id   AF-A0AA51P5Y4-F1
#
_cell.length_a   1.000
_cell.length_b   1.000
_cell.length_c   1.000
_cell.angle_alpha   90.00
_cell.angle_beta   90.00
_cell.angle_gamma   90.00
#
_symmetry.space_group_name_H-M   'P 1'
#
loop_
_entity.id
_entity.type
_entity.pdbx_description
1 polymer ?
#
loop_
_entity_poly.entity_id
_entity_poly.type
_entity_poly.pdbx_seq_one_letter_code
_entity_poly.pdbx_strand_id
1 'polypeptide(L)' 'MLPGPSIQVCENDKVVIDVENHLEGMEVTIHWHGIWQRGTQYYDGVPFVTQCPIQQGNTF' A
#
# COMPACT_ATOMS: atom_id res chain seq x y z
N MET A 1 11.49 -10.76 7.80
CA MET A 1 12.65 -9.86 8.00
C MET A 1 12.10 -8.51 8.40
N LEU A 2 12.74 -7.83 9.35
CA LEU A 2 12.44 -6.45 9.71
C LEU A 2 13.75 -5.64 9.58
N PRO A 3 13.75 -4.46 8.95
CA PRO A 3 12.63 -3.77 8.30
C PRO A 3 12.15 -4.47 7.01
N GLY A 4 11.03 -3.98 6.44
CA GLY A 4 10.60 -4.37 5.09
C GLY A 4 11.61 -3.94 4.00
N PRO A 5 11.44 -4.42 2.76
CA PRO A 5 12.34 -4.09 1.66
C PRO A 5 12.30 -2.59 1.32
N SER A 6 13.45 -2.04 0.92
CA SER A 6 13.51 -0.65 0.44
C SER A 6 12.97 -0.54 -0.97
N ILE A 7 12.21 0.54 -1.22
CA ILE A 7 11.80 0.94 -2.57
C ILE A 7 12.64 2.18 -2.91
N GLN A 8 13.53 2.04 -3.90
CA GLN A 8 14.39 3.12 -4.37
C GLN A 8 14.09 3.37 -5.85
N VAL A 9 13.67 4.59 -6.16
CA VAL A 9 13.25 5.01 -7.50
C VAL A 9 13.75 6.42 -7.78
N CYS A 10 13.72 6.83 -9.05
CA CYS A 10 13.99 8.21 -9.44
C CYS A 10 12.74 9.07 -9.32
N GLU A 11 12.93 10.39 -9.30
CA GLU A 11 11.82 11.34 -9.31
C GLU A 11 10.95 11.12 -10.57
N ASN A 12 9.63 11.13 -10.39
CA ASN A 12 8.61 10.91 -11.43
C ASN A 12 8.49 9.48 -11.97
N ASP A 13 9.21 8.50 -11.40
CA ASP A 13 8.96 7.10 -11.73
C ASP A 13 7.55 6.67 -11.31
N LYS A 14 6.92 5.85 -12.15
CA LYS A 14 5.67 5.17 -11.78
C LYS A 14 6.01 3.91 -11.00
N VAL A 15 5.54 3.84 -9.76
CA VAL A 15 5.70 2.69 -8.90
C VAL A 15 4.40 1.88 -8.89
N VAL A 16 4.50 0.58 -9.16
CA VAL A 16 3.38 -0.38 -9.08
C VAL A 16 3.80 -1.48 -8.12
N ILE A 17 3.00 -1.68 -7.08
CA ILE A 17 3.28 -2.63 -6.00
C ILE A 17 2.00 -3.40 -5.75
N ASP A 18 2.07 -4.71 -5.94
CA ASP A 18 0.99 -5.63 -5.57
C ASP A 18 1.16 -5.98 -4.09
N VAL A 19 0.18 -5.62 -3.26
CA VAL A 19 0.20 -5.96 -1.83
C VAL A 19 -0.72 -7.14 -1.59
N GLU A 20 -0.14 -8.32 -1.36
CA GLU A 20 -0.88 -9.53 -1.01
C GLU A 20 -0.92 -9.74 0.51
N ASN A 21 -2.12 -9.86 1.07
CA ASN A 21 -2.28 -10.03 2.52
C ASN A 21 -2.27 -11.53 2.91
N HIS A 22 -1.16 -11.98 3.50
CA HIS A 22 -1.02 -13.34 4.04
C HIS A 22 -1.28 -13.45 5.55
N LEU A 23 -1.76 -12.39 6.20
CA LEU A 23 -2.02 -12.40 7.64
C LEU A 23 -3.33 -13.15 7.94
N GLU A 24 -3.22 -14.26 8.68
CA GLU A 24 -4.40 -15.08 9.02
C GLU A 24 -5.38 -14.32 9.91
N GLY A 25 -6.64 -14.21 9.44
CA GLY A 25 -7.73 -13.58 10.16
C GLY A 25 -7.59 -12.06 10.36
N MET A 26 -6.62 -11.41 9.69
CA MET A 26 -6.38 -9.97 9.84
C MET A 26 -6.47 -9.25 8.51
N GLU A 27 -6.99 -8.02 8.55
CA GLU A 27 -6.97 -7.08 7.43
C GLU A 27 -5.78 -6.12 7.55
N VAL A 28 -5.31 -5.58 6.41
CA VAL A 28 -4.16 -4.69 6.37
C VAL A 28 -4.29 -3.62 5.30
N THR A 29 -3.61 -2.49 5.50
CA THR A 29 -3.32 -1.49 4.46
C THR A 29 -1.86 -1.06 4.55
N ILE A 30 -1.34 -0.48 3.47
CA ILE A 30 0.02 0.11 3.41
C ILE A 30 -0.10 1.58 3.04
N HIS A 31 0.34 2.47 3.92
CA HIS A 31 0.40 3.91 3.65
C HIS A 31 1.80 4.34 3.19
N TRP A 32 1.85 5.14 2.13
CA TRP A 32 3.08 5.68 1.55
C TRP A 32 3.41 7.03 2.15
N HIS A 33 3.99 7.00 3.35
CA HIS A 33 4.26 8.22 4.11
C HIS A 33 5.06 9.26 3.31
N GLY A 34 4.50 10.46 3.20
CA GLY A 34 5.12 11.60 2.51
C GLY A 34 4.81 11.70 1.01
N ILE A 35 4.12 10.73 0.41
CA ILE A 35 3.66 10.81 -0.97
C ILE A 35 2.35 11.62 -1.04
N TRP A 36 2.30 12.61 -1.92
CA TRP A 36 1.16 13.52 -2.02
C TRP A 36 -0.10 12.92 -2.65
N GLN A 37 0.03 11.78 -3.35
CA GLN A 37 -1.06 11.08 -4.04
C GLN A 37 -1.96 11.98 -4.93
N ARG A 38 -1.36 12.93 -5.65
CA ARG A 38 -2.11 13.86 -6.52
C ARG A 38 -2.73 13.12 -7.71
N GLY A 39 -4.06 12.96 -7.67
CA GLY A 39 -4.82 12.22 -8.69
C GLY A 39 -4.83 10.70 -8.49
N THR A 40 -4.21 10.21 -7.41
CA THR A 40 -4.07 8.78 -7.07
C THR A 40 -4.48 8.51 -5.62
N GLN A 41 -5.42 9.29 -5.08
CA GLN A 41 -5.79 9.28 -3.66
C GLN A 41 -6.24 7.90 -3.16
N TYR A 42 -6.81 7.08 -4.04
CA TYR A 42 -7.25 5.72 -3.74
C TYR A 42 -6.09 4.73 -3.47
N TYR A 43 -4.84 5.13 -3.69
CA TYR A 43 -3.62 4.39 -3.34
C TYR A 43 -2.92 4.91 -2.08
N ASP A 44 -3.53 5.82 -1.31
CA ASP A 44 -2.93 6.38 -0.10
C ASP A 44 -2.85 5.40 1.08
N GLY A 45 -3.71 4.37 1.11
CA GLY A 45 -3.59 3.29 2.10
C GLY A 45 -4.18 3.57 3.48
N VAL A 46 -5.08 4.54 3.61
CA VAL A 46 -5.77 4.85 4.88
C VAL A 46 -7.12 4.09 4.90
N PRO A 47 -7.29 3.12 5.82
CA PRO A 47 -8.47 2.27 5.83
C PRO A 47 -9.73 3.08 6.12
N PHE A 48 -10.80 2.79 5.38
CA PHE A 48 -12.12 3.46 5.47
C PHE A 48 -12.13 4.95 5.11
N VAL A 49 -11.01 5.50 4.62
CA VAL A 49 -10.93 6.86 4.07
C VAL A 49 -10.63 6.81 2.58
N THR A 50 -9.51 6.20 2.21
CA THR A 50 -9.07 6.13 0.80
C THR A 50 -9.27 4.77 0.17
N GLN A 51 -9.38 3.71 0.98
CA GLN A 51 -9.71 2.36 0.52
C GLN A 51 -10.35 1.50 1.61
N CYS A 52 -11.01 0.42 1.22
CA CYS A 52 -11.29 -0.69 2.14
C CYS A 52 -9.97 -1.43 2.48
N PRO A 53 -9.84 -2.00 3.70
CA PRO A 53 -8.71 -2.84 4.05
C PRO A 53 -8.59 -4.08 3.14
N ILE A 54 -7.34 -4.49 2.87
CA ILE A 54 -7.05 -5.70 2.10
C ILE A 54 -7.34 -6.91 2.99
N GLN A 55 -8.36 -7.69 2.63
CA GLN A 55 -8.72 -8.91 3.34
C GLN A 55 -7.66 -10.00 3.13
N GLN A 56 -7.58 -10.95 4.07
CA GLN A 56 -6.70 -12.10 3.94
C GLN A 56 -6.89 -12.81 2.59
N GLY A 57 -5.78 -13.13 1.92
CA GLY A 57 -5.77 -13.84 0.64
C GLY A 57 -6.05 -12.95 -0.58
N ASN A 58 -6.35 -11.67 -0.38
CA ASN A 58 -6.54 -10.73 -1.49
C ASN A 58 -5.25 -9.95 -1.80
N THR A 59 -5.16 -9.54 -3.06
CA THR A 59 -4.15 -8.60 -3.56
C THR A 59 -4.84 -7.30 -3.93
N PHE A 60 -4.17 -6.19 -3.64
CA PHE A 60 -4.56 -4.85 -4.07
C PHE A 60 -3.43 -4.18 -4.83
#